data_AF-A0A1J5BQI7-F1
#
_entry.id   AF-A0A1J5BQI7-F1
#
_cell.length_a   1.000
_cell.length_b   1.000
_cell.length_c   1.000
_cell.angle_alpha   90.00
_cell.angle_beta   90.00
_cell.angle_gamma   90.00
#
_symmetry.space_group_name_H-M   'P 1'
#
loop_
_entity.id
_entity.type
_entity.pdbx_description
1 polymer ?
#
loop_
_entity_poly.entity_id
_entity_poly.type
_entity_poly.pdbx_seq_one_letter_code
_entity_poly.pdbx_strand_id
1 'polypeptide(L)'
;MHTRSIPTPRPLEVALLASVFIVSACGLVYELAAGALASYLLGDSVLQFSTIIGTYLFAMGVGSYLSRFFERQLPAHFLRIELLVALIGGALPALLFIANAELPGAFRWLLYALVLAVGTLVGLEIPLVMRILKKNVALKDLVSQVLTFDYLGALVVSLAFPLLLVPQLGLIRTGLLFGLMNAAVAVWALWLFRDELRQFKAHAVACALTLAALGAGMASADQVTTWAEDKLYQDKVVLAQTTPYQRIVVTHGPGAGRAGYRLFLNGNLQFAQRDEYRYHEALVHPVMAAYALAAPKKVAVLGGGDGMAVREILKYQGVESVTLVELDPAMTALFSTQPMLTQL
;
A
#
# COMPACT_ATOMS: atom_id res chain seq x y z
N MET A 1 -14.81 -38.71 36.63
CA MET A 1 -15.13 -37.73 35.57
C MET A 1 -14.87 -36.33 36.13
N HIS A 2 -13.66 -35.80 35.94
CA HIS A 2 -13.37 -34.40 36.29
C HIS A 2 -13.88 -33.52 35.15
N THR A 3 -15.01 -32.86 35.37
CA THR A 3 -15.47 -31.74 34.54
C THR A 3 -14.45 -30.61 34.67
N ARG A 4 -13.52 -30.52 33.71
CA ARG A 4 -12.71 -29.32 33.49
C ARG A 4 -13.67 -28.23 33.05
N SER A 5 -14.08 -27.37 33.97
CA SER A 5 -14.67 -26.08 33.62
C SER A 5 -13.64 -25.32 32.77
N ILE A 6 -14.00 -25.02 31.53
CA ILE A 6 -13.24 -24.10 30.69
C ILE A 6 -13.27 -22.76 31.42
N PRO A 7 -12.12 -22.18 31.83
CA PRO A 7 -12.13 -20.87 32.46
C PRO A 7 -12.68 -19.88 31.44
N THR A 8 -13.75 -19.17 31.78
CA THR A 8 -14.19 -18.04 30.98
C THR A 8 -13.07 -16.99 30.99
N PRO A 9 -12.59 -16.53 29.82
CA PRO A 9 -11.50 -15.57 29.78
C PRO A 9 -11.92 -14.29 30.48
N ARG A 10 -11.01 -13.71 31.27
CA ARG A 10 -11.29 -12.44 31.96
C ARG A 10 -11.47 -11.34 30.91
N PRO A 11 -12.32 -10.32 31.15
CA PRO A 11 -12.57 -9.25 30.17
C PRO A 11 -11.29 -8.52 29.72
N LEU A 12 -10.27 -8.45 30.59
CA LEU A 12 -8.93 -7.93 30.28
C LEU A 12 -8.19 -8.76 29.23
N GLU A 13 -8.28 -10.09 29.29
CA GLU A 13 -7.59 -11.01 28.38
C GLU A 13 -8.21 -10.93 26.98
N VAL A 14 -9.55 -10.89 26.90
CA VAL A 14 -10.26 -10.73 25.64
C VAL A 14 -9.91 -9.38 24.99
N ALA A 15 -9.85 -8.30 25.78
CA ALA A 15 -9.46 -6.99 25.30
C ALA A 15 -8.03 -6.95 24.73
N LEU A 16 -7.08 -7.61 25.40
CA LEU A 16 -5.69 -7.66 24.94
C LEU A 16 -5.48 -8.60 23.74
N LEU A 17 -6.23 -9.70 23.65
CA LEU A 17 -6.20 -10.56 22.46
C LEU A 17 -6.83 -9.85 21.26
N ALA A 18 -7.90 -9.08 21.48
CA ALA A 18 -8.48 -8.23 20.44
C ALA A 18 -7.51 -7.13 19.99
N SER A 19 -6.71 -6.56 20.89
CA SER A 19 -5.66 -5.62 20.48
C SER A 19 -4.58 -6.32 19.65
N VAL A 20 -4.13 -7.53 20.01
CA VAL A 20 -3.14 -8.28 19.21
C VAL A 20 -3.60 -8.46 17.77
N PHE A 21 -4.88 -8.78 17.56
CA PHE A 21 -5.44 -8.91 16.21
C PHE A 21 -5.35 -7.62 15.38
N ILE A 22 -5.69 -6.47 15.98
CA ILE A 22 -5.63 -5.17 15.29
C ILE A 22 -4.17 -4.77 15.03
N VAL A 23 -3.30 -5.01 16.00
CA VAL A 23 -1.89 -4.65 15.97
C VAL A 23 -1.14 -5.46 14.92
N SER A 24 -1.36 -6.78 14.85
CA SER A 24 -0.76 -7.63 13.80
C SER A 24 -1.21 -7.24 12.40
N ALA A 25 -2.50 -6.89 12.27
CA ALA A 25 -3.07 -6.35 11.05
C ALA A 25 -2.36 -5.05 10.62
N CYS A 26 -2.07 -4.14 11.56
CA CYS A 26 -1.32 -2.91 11.28
C CYS A 26 0.12 -3.19 10.83
N GLY A 27 0.84 -4.06 11.54
CA GLY A 27 2.21 -4.43 11.21
C GLY A 27 2.33 -4.94 9.77
N LEU A 28 1.44 -5.84 9.35
CA LEU A 28 1.44 -6.37 7.98
C LEU A 28 1.06 -5.31 6.94
N VAL A 29 0.09 -4.42 7.22
CA VAL A 29 -0.26 -3.34 6.28
C VAL A 29 0.95 -2.47 5.95
N TYR A 30 1.76 -2.11 6.93
CA TYR A 30 2.90 -1.22 6.69
C TYR A 30 3.99 -1.89 5.85
N GLU A 31 4.22 -3.18 6.07
CA GLU A 31 5.12 -4.00 5.25
C GLU A 31 4.63 -4.08 3.80
N LEU A 32 3.34 -4.41 3.60
CA LEU A 32 2.73 -4.50 2.27
C LEU A 32 2.70 -3.16 1.56
N ALA A 33 2.43 -2.06 2.27
CA ALA A 33 2.44 -0.72 1.72
C ALA A 33 3.85 -0.28 1.29
N ALA A 34 4.86 -0.57 2.10
CA ALA A 34 6.25 -0.33 1.73
C ALA A 34 6.63 -1.14 0.48
N GLY A 35 6.26 -2.42 0.43
CA GLY A 35 6.49 -3.32 -0.71
C GLY A 35 5.84 -2.83 -2.00
N ALA A 36 4.56 -2.49 -1.92
CA ALA A 36 3.79 -1.96 -3.03
C ALA A 36 4.39 -0.64 -3.55
N LEU A 37 4.76 0.29 -2.66
CA LEU A 37 5.37 1.55 -3.05
C LEU A 37 6.74 1.39 -3.67
N ALA A 38 7.59 0.55 -3.09
CA ALA A 38 8.90 0.29 -3.64
C ALA A 38 8.79 -0.37 -5.02
N SER A 39 7.90 -1.36 -5.19
CA SER A 39 7.63 -1.97 -6.50
C SER A 39 7.08 -0.95 -7.50
N TYR A 40 6.23 -0.03 -7.05
CA TYR A 40 5.64 1.01 -7.90
C TYR A 40 6.67 2.05 -8.35
N LEU A 41 7.58 2.49 -7.45
CA LEU A 41 8.51 3.59 -7.72
C LEU A 41 9.89 3.15 -8.22
N LEU A 42 10.39 2.00 -7.75
CA LEU A 42 11.71 1.47 -8.11
C LEU A 42 11.65 0.36 -9.17
N GLY A 43 10.47 -0.19 -9.45
CA GLY A 43 10.29 -1.37 -10.29
C GLY A 43 10.76 -2.66 -9.62
N ASP A 44 10.85 -3.75 -10.39
CA ASP A 44 11.27 -5.10 -9.96
C ASP A 44 10.59 -5.58 -8.67
N SER A 45 9.33 -6.00 -8.80
CA SER A 45 8.51 -6.43 -7.67
C SER A 45 9.15 -7.53 -6.82
N VAL A 46 9.83 -8.49 -7.46
CA VAL A 46 10.47 -9.62 -6.75
C VAL A 46 11.58 -9.09 -5.85
N LEU A 47 12.45 -8.22 -6.34
CA LEU A 47 13.53 -7.64 -5.54
C LEU A 47 12.98 -6.78 -4.39
N GLN A 48 11.98 -5.93 -4.66
CA GLN A 48 11.45 -5.01 -3.64
C GLN A 48 10.75 -5.75 -2.52
N PHE A 49 9.81 -6.64 -2.84
CA PHE A 49 9.13 -7.43 -1.81
C PHE A 49 10.12 -8.31 -1.05
N SER A 50 11.06 -8.96 -1.73
CA SER A 50 12.04 -9.83 -1.06
C SER A 50 12.95 -9.08 -0.08
N THR A 51 13.45 -7.90 -0.46
CA THR A 51 14.32 -7.09 0.41
C THR A 51 13.56 -6.43 1.55
N ILE A 52 12.31 -6.00 1.32
CA ILE A 52 11.46 -5.41 2.36
C ILE A 52 11.05 -6.47 3.38
N ILE A 53 10.54 -7.63 2.94
CA ILE A 53 10.20 -8.74 3.83
C ILE A 53 11.43 -9.15 4.64
N GLY A 54 12.59 -9.35 3.98
CA GLY A 54 13.83 -9.72 4.66
C GLY A 54 14.27 -8.69 5.71
N THR A 55 14.23 -7.40 5.38
CA THR A 55 14.58 -6.32 6.31
C THR A 55 13.58 -6.22 7.46
N TYR A 56 12.29 -6.37 7.17
CA TYR A 56 11.21 -6.28 8.13
C TYR A 56 11.25 -7.43 9.14
N LEU A 57 11.43 -8.67 8.66
CA LEU A 57 11.62 -9.85 9.52
C LEU A 57 12.87 -9.71 10.42
N PHE A 58 13.98 -9.23 9.86
CA PHE A 58 15.19 -8.96 10.64
C PHE A 58 14.93 -7.90 11.72
N ALA A 59 14.29 -6.79 11.37
CA ALA A 59 13.92 -5.73 12.29
C ALA A 59 12.99 -6.23 13.41
N MET A 60 11.99 -7.07 13.09
CA MET A 60 11.15 -7.72 14.09
C MET A 60 11.95 -8.59 15.05
N GLY A 61 12.96 -9.32 14.56
CA GLY A 61 13.91 -10.05 15.41
C GLY A 61 14.68 -9.14 16.36
N VAL A 62 15.17 -7.99 15.88
CA VAL A 62 15.83 -6.97 16.70
C VAL A 62 14.87 -6.41 17.76
N GLY A 63 13.63 -6.07 17.37
CA GLY A 63 12.58 -5.63 18.30
C GLY A 63 12.31 -6.64 19.40
N SER A 64 12.12 -7.90 19.03
CA SER A 64 11.88 -8.99 19.98
C SER A 64 13.05 -9.18 20.96
N TYR A 65 14.29 -9.01 20.49
CA TYR A 65 15.47 -9.00 21.36
C TYR A 65 15.48 -7.78 22.31
N LEU A 66 15.26 -6.58 21.79
CA LEU A 66 15.21 -5.34 22.58
C LEU A 66 14.10 -5.35 23.62
N SER A 67 13.05 -6.14 23.40
CA SER A 67 11.94 -6.29 24.33
C SER A 67 12.41 -6.64 25.75
N ARG A 68 13.55 -7.34 25.91
CA ARG A 68 14.12 -7.77 27.19
C ARG A 68 14.52 -6.62 28.11
N PHE A 69 14.86 -5.45 27.55
CA PHE A 69 15.26 -4.27 28.33
C PHE A 69 14.07 -3.55 28.98
N PHE A 70 12.84 -3.91 28.60
CA PHE A 70 11.61 -3.35 29.17
C PHE A 70 11.12 -4.21 30.34
N GLU A 71 11.52 -3.87 31.57
CA GLU A 71 11.16 -4.63 32.77
C GLU A 71 10.06 -3.97 33.61
N ARG A 72 9.97 -2.63 33.61
CA ARG A 72 9.06 -1.86 34.47
C ARG A 72 8.03 -1.12 33.64
N GLN A 73 6.82 -0.95 34.18
CA GLN A 73 5.70 -0.27 33.51
C GLN A 73 5.45 -0.82 32.10
N LEU A 74 5.30 -2.14 31.96
CA LEU A 74 5.02 -2.80 30.68
C LEU A 74 3.81 -2.18 29.95
N PRO A 75 2.68 -1.85 30.63
CA PRO A 75 1.55 -1.19 29.96
C PRO A 75 1.90 0.18 29.38
N ALA A 76 2.77 0.95 30.04
CA ALA A 76 3.19 2.26 29.56
C ALA A 76 4.09 2.16 28.32
N HIS A 77 4.97 1.15 28.28
CA HIS A 77 5.81 0.87 27.11
C HIS A 77 4.99 0.36 25.94
N PHE A 78 4.04 -0.54 26.21
CA PHE A 78 3.09 -1.03 25.21
C PHE A 78 2.37 0.15 24.56
N LEU A 79 1.76 1.01 25.37
CA LEU A 79 1.10 2.22 24.87
C LEU A 79 2.01 3.12 24.01
N ARG A 80 3.25 3.35 24.43
CA ARG A 80 4.20 4.19 23.67
C ARG A 80 4.57 3.54 22.34
N ILE A 81 4.78 2.23 22.31
CA ILE A 81 5.08 1.48 21.09
C ILE A 81 3.88 1.58 20.14
N GLU A 82 2.66 1.35 20.61
CA GLU A 82 1.45 1.47 19.79
C GLU A 82 1.29 2.85 19.14
N LEU A 83 1.56 3.92 19.89
CA LEU A 83 1.53 5.28 19.37
C LEU A 83 2.66 5.58 18.37
N LEU A 84 3.85 5.01 18.58
CA LEU A 84 4.98 5.15 17.66
C LEU A 84 4.73 4.38 16.35
N VAL A 85 4.21 3.16 16.44
CA VAL A 85 3.79 2.36 15.28
C VAL A 85 2.67 3.06 14.53
N ALA A 86 1.69 3.62 15.25
CA ALA A 86 0.62 4.42 14.66
C ALA A 86 1.15 5.61 13.84
N LEU A 87 2.09 6.37 14.39
CA LEU A 87 2.66 7.55 13.73
C LEU A 87 3.60 7.19 12.59
N ILE A 88 4.61 6.36 12.86
CA ILE A 88 5.67 6.05 11.89
C ILE A 88 5.11 5.16 10.79
N GLY A 89 4.39 4.08 11.16
CA GLY A 89 3.74 3.19 10.21
C GLY A 89 2.62 3.89 9.45
N GLY A 90 1.74 4.62 10.15
CA GLY A 90 0.64 5.32 9.50
C GLY A 90 1.08 6.40 8.51
N ALA A 91 2.15 7.14 8.83
CA ALA A 91 2.73 8.14 7.95
C ALA A 91 3.66 7.56 6.87
N LEU A 92 4.09 6.29 6.98
CA LEU A 92 5.09 5.68 6.10
C LEU A 92 4.76 5.87 4.61
N PRO A 93 3.54 5.56 4.11
CA PRO A 93 3.26 5.72 2.69
C PRO A 93 3.36 7.18 2.21
N ALA A 94 2.87 8.13 3.02
CA ALA A 94 2.92 9.55 2.70
C ALA A 94 4.36 10.08 2.67
N LEU A 95 5.17 9.73 3.68
CA LEU A 95 6.57 10.15 3.77
C LEU A 95 7.37 9.61 2.59
N LEU A 96 7.13 8.36 2.18
CA LEU A 96 7.80 7.76 1.03
C LEU A 96 7.40 8.41 -0.29
N PHE A 97 6.11 8.71 -0.49
CA PHE A 97 5.66 9.45 -1.66
C PHE A 97 6.28 10.85 -1.74
N ILE A 98 6.26 11.60 -0.62
CA ILE A 98 6.83 12.95 -0.55
C ILE A 98 8.34 12.90 -0.79
N ALA A 99 9.05 11.94 -0.19
CA ALA A 99 10.49 11.79 -0.38
C ALA A 99 10.84 11.47 -1.83
N ASN A 100 10.07 10.62 -2.50
CA ASN A 100 10.28 10.36 -3.92
C ASN A 100 10.03 11.60 -4.79
N ALA A 101 9.03 12.42 -4.45
CA ALA A 101 8.70 13.64 -5.18
C ALA A 101 9.76 14.75 -5.00
N GLU A 102 10.28 14.95 -3.78
CA GLU A 102 11.22 16.04 -3.46
C GLU A 102 12.69 15.64 -3.65
N LEU A 103 13.06 14.45 -3.20
CA LEU A 103 14.43 13.97 -3.10
C LEU A 103 14.52 12.50 -3.54
N PRO A 104 14.40 12.19 -4.85
CA PRO A 104 14.38 10.81 -5.35
C PRO A 104 15.55 9.94 -4.85
N GLY A 105 16.75 10.55 -4.70
CA GLY A 105 17.93 9.86 -4.17
C GLY A 105 17.83 9.43 -2.70
N ALA A 106 16.97 10.07 -1.92
CA ALA A 106 16.73 9.75 -0.51
C ALA A 106 15.68 8.64 -0.31
N PHE A 107 14.88 8.32 -1.34
CA PHE A 107 13.76 7.37 -1.22
C PHE A 107 14.19 6.00 -0.65
N ARG A 108 15.22 5.39 -1.24
CA ARG A 108 15.71 4.05 -0.81
C ARG A 108 16.18 4.06 0.64
N TRP A 109 16.94 5.10 1.02
CA TRP A 109 17.42 5.26 2.38
C TRP A 109 16.27 5.42 3.37
N LEU A 110 15.29 6.27 3.04
CA LEU A 110 14.12 6.48 3.89
C LEU A 110 13.24 5.24 3.98
N LEU A 111 13.04 4.52 2.87
CA LEU A 111 12.32 3.24 2.82
C LEU A 111 12.87 2.24 3.82
N TYR A 112 14.16 1.90 3.71
CA TYR A 112 14.75 0.92 4.61
C TYR A 112 14.84 1.43 6.05
N ALA A 113 15.03 2.74 6.27
CA ALA A 113 14.99 3.32 7.61
C ALA A 113 13.60 3.19 8.27
N LEU A 114 12.53 3.48 7.53
CA LEU A 114 11.15 3.36 8.02
C LEU A 114 10.74 1.90 8.22
N VAL A 115 11.08 1.01 7.27
CA VAL A 115 10.83 -0.44 7.41
C VAL A 115 11.56 -1.00 8.62
N LEU A 116 12.82 -0.62 8.85
CA LEU A 116 13.58 -1.02 10.03
C LEU A 116 12.95 -0.48 11.32
N ALA A 117 12.51 0.79 11.33
CA ALA A 117 11.90 1.41 12.50
C ALA A 117 10.56 0.74 12.86
N VAL A 118 9.65 0.60 11.89
CA VAL A 118 8.34 -0.04 12.09
C VAL A 118 8.50 -1.50 12.46
N GLY A 119 9.34 -2.27 11.73
CA GLY A 119 9.58 -3.67 12.05
C GLY A 119 10.18 -3.88 13.43
N THR A 120 11.10 -3.00 13.87
CA THR A 120 11.64 -3.06 15.25
C THR A 120 10.56 -2.79 16.29
N LEU A 121 9.67 -1.82 16.04
CA LEU A 121 8.58 -1.51 16.96
C LEU A 121 7.56 -2.64 17.04
N VAL A 122 7.13 -3.18 15.89
CA VAL A 122 6.21 -4.32 15.82
C VAL A 122 6.81 -5.56 16.48
N GLY A 123 8.12 -5.79 16.29
CA GLY A 123 8.83 -6.89 16.95
C GLY A 123 8.83 -6.82 18.49
N LEU A 124 8.62 -5.64 19.08
CA LEU A 124 8.52 -5.49 20.54
C LEU A 124 7.17 -5.98 21.09
N GLU A 125 6.11 -5.99 20.28
CA GLU A 125 4.72 -6.10 20.72
C GLU A 125 4.42 -7.49 21.30
N ILE A 126 4.66 -8.56 20.52
CA ILE A 126 4.34 -9.94 20.94
C ILE A 126 5.00 -10.29 22.28
N PRO A 127 6.33 -10.12 22.48
CA PRO A 127 6.94 -10.40 23.78
C PRO A 127 6.42 -9.53 24.93
N LEU A 128 6.01 -8.28 24.65
CA LEU A 128 5.52 -7.36 25.66
C LEU A 128 4.10 -7.73 26.10
N VAL A 129 3.19 -7.98 25.15
CA VAL A 129 1.83 -8.48 25.40
C VAL A 129 1.89 -9.80 26.16
N MET A 130 2.77 -10.71 25.75
CA MET A 130 2.95 -11.99 26.44
C MET A 130 3.35 -11.81 27.90
N ARG A 131 4.24 -10.85 28.21
CA ARG A 131 4.66 -10.56 29.59
C ARG A 131 3.57 -9.87 30.41
N ILE A 132 2.73 -9.06 29.78
CA ILE A 132 1.56 -8.44 30.43
C ILE A 132 0.54 -9.52 30.82
N LEU A 133 0.27 -10.47 29.92
CA LEU A 133 -0.73 -11.54 30.11
C LEU A 133 -0.23 -12.72 30.97
N LYS A 134 1.09 -12.89 31.14
CA LYS A 134 1.71 -14.02 31.87
C LYS A 134 1.18 -14.23 33.29
N LYS A 135 0.60 -13.19 33.92
CA LYS A 135 0.05 -13.28 35.28
C LYS A 135 -1.18 -14.19 35.39
N ASN A 136 -1.90 -14.44 34.30
CA ASN A 136 -3.23 -15.07 34.36
C ASN A 136 -3.38 -16.35 33.52
N VAL A 137 -2.47 -16.63 32.58
CA VAL A 137 -2.59 -17.75 31.62
C VAL A 137 -1.32 -18.59 31.59
N ALA A 138 -1.47 -19.91 31.43
CA ALA A 138 -0.32 -20.80 31.25
C ALA A 138 0.43 -20.45 29.95
N LEU A 139 1.77 -20.52 30.00
CA LEU A 139 2.64 -20.11 28.88
C LEU A 139 2.25 -20.75 27.54
N LYS A 140 1.93 -22.05 27.53
CA LYS A 140 1.54 -22.79 26.33
C LYS A 140 0.28 -22.22 25.67
N ASP A 141 -0.72 -21.85 26.48
CA ASP A 141 -2.02 -21.40 26.00
C ASP A 141 -1.90 -19.96 25.52
N LEU A 142 -1.07 -19.17 26.22
CA LEU A 142 -0.78 -17.77 25.90
C LEU A 142 -0.03 -17.64 24.57
N VAL A 143 1.02 -18.45 24.34
CA VAL A 143 1.75 -18.51 23.06
C VAL A 143 0.79 -18.87 21.92
N SER A 144 -0.02 -19.92 22.12
CA SER A 144 -0.98 -20.38 21.11
C SER A 144 -2.01 -19.30 20.76
N GLN A 145 -2.63 -18.68 21.77
CA GLN A 145 -3.64 -17.65 21.57
C GLN A 145 -3.06 -16.43 20.85
N VAL A 146 -1.94 -15.88 21.34
CA VAL A 146 -1.33 -14.67 20.76
C VAL A 146 -0.95 -14.89 19.30
N LEU A 147 -0.27 -16.00 18.99
CA LEU A 147 0.10 -16.33 17.60
C LEU A 147 -1.12 -16.59 16.71
N THR A 148 -2.19 -17.18 17.26
CA THR A 148 -3.43 -17.41 16.49
C THR A 148 -4.07 -16.10 16.06
N PHE A 149 -4.20 -15.14 16.99
CA PHE A 149 -4.77 -13.82 16.67
C PHE A 149 -3.84 -13.00 15.76
N ASP A 150 -2.53 -13.15 15.93
CA ASP A 150 -1.52 -12.53 15.07
C ASP A 150 -1.71 -12.98 13.61
N TYR A 151 -1.70 -14.30 13.37
CA TYR A 151 -1.88 -14.89 12.03
C TYR A 151 -3.28 -14.65 11.45
N LEU A 152 -4.32 -14.60 12.28
CA LEU A 152 -5.67 -14.28 11.82
C LEU A 152 -5.73 -12.81 11.31
N GLY A 153 -5.17 -11.87 12.05
CA GLY A 153 -5.10 -10.46 11.65
C GLY A 153 -4.29 -10.27 10.37
N ALA A 154 -3.14 -10.93 10.28
CA ALA A 154 -2.30 -10.95 9.09
C ALA A 154 -3.04 -11.51 7.85
N LEU A 155 -3.79 -12.61 7.99
CA LEU A 155 -4.56 -13.17 6.89
C LEU A 155 -5.67 -12.23 6.40
N VAL A 156 -6.43 -11.63 7.31
CA VAL A 156 -7.50 -10.70 6.95
C VAL A 156 -6.93 -9.52 6.16
N VAL A 157 -5.82 -8.96 6.63
CA VAL A 157 -5.16 -7.83 5.95
C VAL A 157 -4.52 -8.23 4.64
N SER A 158 -3.82 -9.36 4.56
CA SER A 158 -3.14 -9.77 3.31
C SER A 158 -4.11 -9.92 2.14
N LEU A 159 -5.35 -10.32 2.44
CA LEU A 159 -6.45 -10.40 1.47
C LEU A 159 -7.13 -9.05 1.26
N ALA A 160 -7.47 -8.34 2.34
CA ALA A 160 -8.17 -7.06 2.24
C ALA A 160 -7.31 -5.97 1.59
N PHE A 161 -5.99 -6.01 1.76
CA PHE A 161 -5.05 -5.01 1.26
C PHE A 161 -5.14 -4.83 -0.27
N PRO A 162 -4.91 -5.87 -1.10
CA PRO A 162 -5.03 -5.75 -2.55
C PRO A 162 -6.48 -5.71 -3.04
N LEU A 163 -7.43 -6.34 -2.34
CA LEU A 163 -8.80 -6.49 -2.85
C LEU A 163 -9.74 -5.34 -2.48
N LEU A 164 -9.49 -4.67 -1.36
CA LEU A 164 -10.41 -3.68 -0.79
C LEU A 164 -9.71 -2.37 -0.45
N LEU A 165 -8.64 -2.43 0.35
CA LEU A 165 -8.03 -1.24 0.95
C LEU A 165 -7.35 -0.37 -0.11
N VAL A 166 -6.40 -0.93 -0.88
CA VAL A 166 -5.68 -0.17 -1.90
C VAL A 166 -6.61 0.32 -3.02
N PRO A 167 -7.52 -0.50 -3.59
CA PRO A 167 -8.41 -0.03 -4.66
C PRO A 167 -9.39 1.08 -4.24
N GLN A 168 -9.90 1.04 -3.00
CA GLN A 168 -10.92 2.00 -2.55
C GLN A 168 -10.35 3.22 -1.85
N LEU A 169 -9.27 3.05 -1.08
CA LEU A 169 -8.69 4.12 -0.25
C LEU A 169 -7.37 4.65 -0.85
N GLY A 170 -6.64 3.84 -1.61
CA GLY A 170 -5.26 4.13 -2.00
C GLY A 170 -4.25 3.89 -0.88
N LEU A 171 -2.96 3.96 -1.20
CA LEU A 171 -1.86 3.58 -0.29
C LEU A 171 -1.74 4.53 0.91
N ILE A 172 -1.81 5.85 0.70
CA ILE A 172 -1.63 6.85 1.76
C ILE A 172 -2.77 6.76 2.79
N ARG A 173 -4.02 6.75 2.35
CA ARG A 173 -5.17 6.63 3.26
C ARG A 173 -5.21 5.28 3.96
N THR A 174 -4.83 4.20 3.29
CA THR A 174 -4.73 2.87 3.93
C THR A 174 -3.74 2.91 5.08
N GLY A 175 -2.53 3.47 4.89
CA GLY A 175 -1.56 3.63 5.97
C GLY A 175 -2.13 4.45 7.14
N LEU A 176 -2.70 5.62 6.85
CA LEU A 176 -3.26 6.52 7.87
C LEU A 176 -4.45 5.89 8.63
N LEU A 177 -5.30 5.11 7.95
CA LEU A 177 -6.42 4.41 8.56
C LEU A 177 -5.93 3.40 9.60
N PHE A 178 -4.94 2.58 9.23
CA PHE A 178 -4.34 1.62 10.17
C PHE A 178 -3.57 2.33 11.28
N GLY A 179 -2.95 3.47 11.00
CA GLY A 179 -2.39 4.34 12.03
C GLY A 179 -3.44 4.77 13.05
N LEU A 180 -4.62 5.21 12.60
CA LEU A 180 -5.74 5.58 13.47
C LEU A 180 -6.27 4.38 14.27
N MET A 181 -6.37 3.20 13.65
CA MET A 181 -6.75 1.96 14.36
C MET A 181 -5.76 1.60 15.45
N ASN A 182 -4.46 1.73 15.19
CA ASN A 182 -3.41 1.45 16.18
C ASN A 182 -3.41 2.50 17.32
N ALA A 183 -3.63 3.77 16.99
CA ALA A 183 -3.84 4.81 18.00
C ALA A 183 -5.11 4.57 18.84
N ALA A 184 -6.17 4.01 18.24
CA ALA A 184 -7.37 3.62 18.97
C ALA A 184 -7.10 2.45 19.94
N VAL A 185 -6.28 1.48 19.56
CA VAL A 185 -5.77 0.44 20.46
C VAL A 185 -4.99 1.04 21.63
N ALA A 186 -4.15 2.05 21.37
CA ALA A 186 -3.45 2.77 22.43
C ALA A 186 -4.44 3.47 23.39
N VAL A 187 -5.45 4.20 22.87
CA VAL A 187 -6.49 4.81 23.70
C VAL A 187 -7.24 3.76 24.54
N TRP A 188 -7.54 2.61 23.95
CA TRP A 188 -8.17 1.50 24.65
C TRP A 188 -7.28 0.98 25.79
N ALA A 189 -5.98 0.79 25.53
CA ALA A 189 -5.01 0.37 26.54
C ALA A 189 -4.84 1.42 27.66
N LEU A 190 -4.85 2.72 27.32
CA LEU A 190 -4.82 3.82 28.28
C LEU A 190 -6.00 3.75 29.25
N TRP A 191 -7.21 3.46 28.74
CA TRP A 191 -8.40 3.28 29.56
C TRP A 191 -8.31 2.03 30.42
N LEU A 192 -7.85 0.91 29.85
CA LEU A 192 -7.75 -0.39 30.50
C LEU A 192 -6.74 -0.40 31.67
N PHE A 193 -5.61 0.28 31.52
CA PHE A 193 -4.53 0.33 32.50
C PHE A 193 -4.47 1.66 33.27
N ARG A 194 -5.56 2.43 33.31
CA ARG A 194 -5.60 3.79 33.90
C ARG A 194 -5.07 3.85 35.33
N ASP A 195 -5.29 2.79 36.11
CA ASP A 195 -4.91 2.70 37.53
C ASP A 195 -3.45 2.24 37.73
N GLU A 196 -2.81 1.68 36.70
CA GLU A 196 -1.42 1.19 36.72
C GLU A 196 -0.41 2.22 36.16
N LEU A 197 -0.90 3.27 35.48
CA LEU A 197 -0.07 4.25 34.76
C LEU A 197 0.33 5.44 35.65
N ARG A 198 1.64 5.56 35.95
CA ARG A 198 2.19 6.66 36.77
C ARG A 198 2.01 8.06 36.14
N GLN A 199 1.97 8.17 34.81
CA GLN A 199 1.90 9.45 34.08
C GLN A 199 0.68 9.50 33.14
N PHE A 200 -0.50 9.14 33.64
CA PHE A 200 -1.74 9.06 32.85
C PHE A 200 -2.00 10.29 31.96
N LYS A 201 -1.87 11.52 32.51
CA LYS A 201 -2.13 12.76 31.76
C LYS A 201 -1.20 12.92 30.55
N ALA A 202 0.08 12.62 30.69
CA ALA A 202 1.04 12.73 29.60
C ALA A 202 0.72 11.74 28.47
N HIS A 203 0.32 10.53 28.86
CA HIS A 203 -0.13 9.50 27.91
C HIS A 203 -1.44 9.87 27.20
N ALA A 204 -2.41 10.44 27.92
CA ALA A 204 -3.65 10.94 27.33
C ALA A 204 -3.40 12.06 26.31
N VAL A 205 -2.51 13.01 26.63
CA VAL A 205 -2.11 14.06 25.69
C VAL A 205 -1.41 13.47 24.47
N ALA A 206 -0.52 12.49 24.65
CA ALA A 206 0.14 11.81 23.54
C ALA A 206 -0.87 11.13 22.61
N CYS A 207 -1.86 10.41 23.16
CA CYS A 207 -2.93 9.81 22.35
C CYS A 207 -3.73 10.87 21.56
N ALA A 208 -4.11 11.97 22.21
CA ALA A 208 -4.85 13.05 21.57
C ALA A 208 -4.05 13.71 20.43
N LEU A 209 -2.75 13.97 20.65
CA LEU A 209 -1.87 14.54 19.64
C LEU A 209 -1.66 13.58 18.47
N THR A 210 -1.47 12.28 18.73
CA THR A 210 -1.33 11.27 17.68
C THR A 210 -2.60 11.16 16.83
N LEU A 211 -3.78 11.09 17.46
CA LEU A 211 -5.06 11.06 16.74
C LEU A 211 -5.28 12.34 15.92
N ALA A 212 -4.94 13.50 16.48
CA ALA A 212 -5.04 14.77 15.76
C ALA A 212 -4.10 14.82 14.55
N ALA A 213 -2.85 14.40 14.71
CA ALA A 213 -1.87 14.36 13.63
C ALA A 213 -2.28 13.40 12.50
N LEU A 214 -2.69 12.18 12.84
CA LEU A 214 -3.16 11.20 11.86
C LEU A 214 -4.49 11.60 11.21
N GLY A 215 -5.40 12.22 11.97
CA GLY A 215 -6.65 12.76 11.45
C GLY A 215 -6.44 13.92 10.48
N ALA A 216 -5.51 14.83 10.79
CA ALA A 216 -5.09 15.89 9.87
C ALA A 216 -4.44 15.30 8.60
N GLY A 217 -3.57 14.30 8.78
CA GLY A 217 -3.01 13.52 7.67
C GLY A 217 -4.10 12.95 6.76
N MET A 218 -5.10 12.28 7.35
CA MET A 218 -6.23 11.67 6.63
C MET A 218 -7.03 12.70 5.83
N ALA A 219 -7.33 13.86 6.43
CA ALA A 219 -8.04 14.94 5.77
C ALA A 219 -7.25 15.53 4.58
N SER A 220 -5.93 15.58 4.68
CA SER A 220 -5.04 16.08 3.63
C SER A 220 -4.57 15.02 2.60
N ALA A 221 -4.94 13.76 2.79
CA ALA A 221 -4.35 12.64 2.03
C ALA A 221 -4.54 12.73 0.51
N ASP A 222 -5.69 13.20 0.03
CA ASP A 222 -5.93 13.35 -1.41
C ASP A 222 -5.04 14.44 -2.00
N GLN A 223 -4.88 15.57 -1.27
CA GLN A 223 -4.05 16.68 -1.70
C GLN A 223 -2.58 16.26 -1.79
N VAL A 224 -2.09 15.50 -0.80
CA VAL A 224 -0.72 14.97 -0.80
C VAL A 224 -0.53 13.99 -1.96
N THR A 225 -1.50 13.13 -2.24
CA THR A 225 -1.42 12.15 -3.34
C THR A 225 -1.34 12.86 -4.69
N THR A 226 -2.27 13.78 -4.97
CA THR A 226 -2.29 14.53 -6.23
C THR A 226 -1.04 15.38 -6.40
N TRP A 227 -0.59 16.07 -5.33
CA TRP A 227 0.62 16.88 -5.37
C TRP A 227 1.88 16.06 -5.65
N ALA A 228 2.01 14.89 -5.02
CA ALA A 228 3.16 14.02 -5.24
C ALA A 228 3.16 13.43 -6.66
N GLU A 229 1.99 13.07 -7.20
CA GLU A 229 1.84 12.62 -8.59
C GLU A 229 2.21 13.73 -9.58
N ASP A 230 1.72 14.95 -9.40
CA ASP A 230 2.02 16.09 -10.28
C ASP A 230 3.52 16.38 -10.41
N LYS A 231 4.31 16.07 -9.37
CA LYS A 231 5.77 16.23 -9.37
C LYS A 231 6.51 15.01 -9.93
N LEU A 232 5.90 13.83 -9.85
CA LEU A 232 6.42 12.59 -10.44
C LEU A 232 6.38 12.66 -11.97
N TYR A 233 5.33 13.27 -12.53
CA TYR A 233 5.19 13.45 -13.96
C TYR A 233 5.80 14.78 -14.42
N GLN A 234 6.62 14.76 -15.47
CA GLN A 234 7.27 15.98 -15.98
C GLN A 234 6.29 17.03 -16.53
N ASP A 235 5.07 16.61 -16.85
CA ASP A 235 4.05 17.42 -17.50
C ASP A 235 2.80 17.45 -16.61
N LYS A 236 1.97 18.49 -16.79
CA LYS A 236 0.73 18.67 -16.01
C LYS A 236 -0.19 17.48 -16.17
N VAL A 237 -0.65 16.90 -15.07
CA VAL A 237 -1.69 15.87 -15.07
C VAL A 237 -3.01 16.50 -15.52
N VAL A 238 -3.57 15.95 -16.61
CA VAL A 238 -4.88 16.38 -17.15
C VAL A 238 -5.98 15.38 -16.86
N LEU A 239 -5.61 14.12 -16.61
CA LEU A 239 -6.52 13.07 -16.18
C LEU A 239 -5.78 12.14 -15.23
N ALA A 240 -6.40 11.80 -14.11
CA ALA A 240 -5.92 10.75 -13.22
C ALA A 240 -7.11 9.95 -12.71
N GLN A 241 -7.09 8.63 -12.94
CA GLN A 241 -8.15 7.72 -12.58
C GLN A 241 -7.55 6.42 -12.05
N THR A 242 -8.05 5.93 -10.91
CA THR A 242 -7.71 4.60 -10.41
C THR A 242 -8.82 3.62 -10.80
N THR A 243 -8.43 2.48 -11.34
CA THR A 243 -9.31 1.33 -11.63
C THR A 243 -8.90 0.14 -10.77
N PRO A 244 -9.70 -0.93 -10.69
CA PRO A 244 -9.28 -2.18 -10.04
C PRO A 244 -8.04 -2.82 -10.66
N TYR A 245 -7.67 -2.43 -11.89
CA TYR A 245 -6.56 -2.99 -12.64
C TYR A 245 -5.30 -2.13 -12.52
N GLN A 246 -5.43 -0.80 -12.54
CA GLN A 246 -4.30 0.12 -12.62
C GLN A 246 -4.66 1.58 -12.30
N ARG A 247 -3.63 2.37 -12.00
CA ARG A 247 -3.67 3.83 -11.97
C ARG A 247 -3.39 4.37 -13.38
N ILE A 248 -4.40 4.98 -13.99
CA ILE A 248 -4.34 5.61 -15.31
C ILE A 248 -4.07 7.10 -15.09
N VAL A 249 -2.97 7.60 -15.65
CA VAL A 249 -2.63 9.03 -15.62
C VAL A 249 -2.34 9.50 -17.03
N VAL A 250 -3.00 10.57 -17.45
CA VAL A 250 -2.68 11.29 -18.69
C VAL A 250 -2.10 12.64 -18.31
N THR A 251 -0.94 12.94 -18.85
CA THR A 251 -0.33 14.27 -18.73
C THR A 251 -0.31 14.98 -20.07
N HIS A 252 -0.31 16.30 -20.02
CA HIS A 252 -0.19 17.16 -21.19
C HIS A 252 0.82 18.27 -20.88
N GLY A 253 1.82 18.37 -21.73
CA GLY A 253 2.83 19.41 -21.59
C GLY A 253 3.89 19.32 -22.68
N PRO A 254 4.82 20.28 -22.70
CA PRO A 254 5.87 20.38 -23.71
C PRO A 254 6.95 19.29 -23.62
N GLY A 255 6.81 18.29 -22.73
CA GLY A 255 7.82 17.32 -22.36
C GLY A 255 8.76 16.87 -23.50
N ALA A 256 10.07 16.91 -23.23
CA ALA A 256 11.15 16.66 -24.19
C ALA A 256 11.08 17.51 -25.49
N GLY A 257 10.52 18.72 -25.41
CA GLY A 257 10.68 19.79 -26.40
C GLY A 257 9.49 20.05 -27.33
N ARG A 258 8.37 19.31 -27.24
CA ARG A 258 7.12 19.58 -27.99
C ARG A 258 5.88 19.13 -27.19
N ALA A 259 4.79 19.90 -27.29
CA ALA A 259 3.53 19.61 -26.62
C ALA A 259 2.89 18.30 -27.11
N GLY A 260 2.36 17.50 -26.20
CA GLY A 260 1.56 16.32 -26.51
C GLY A 260 1.07 15.59 -25.27
N TYR A 261 0.15 14.65 -25.48
CA TYR A 261 -0.36 13.78 -24.42
C TYR A 261 0.57 12.60 -24.15
N ARG A 262 0.65 12.19 -22.89
CA ARG A 262 1.38 11.01 -22.44
C ARG A 262 0.50 10.18 -21.52
N LEU A 263 0.42 8.89 -21.77
CA LEU A 263 -0.30 7.96 -20.92
C LEU A 263 0.69 7.22 -20.03
N PHE A 264 0.38 7.17 -18.73
CA PHE A 264 1.08 6.38 -17.74
C PHE A 264 0.11 5.40 -17.10
N LEU A 265 0.53 4.13 -17.03
CA LEU A 265 -0.18 3.08 -16.31
C LEU A 265 0.70 2.62 -15.16
N ASN A 266 0.19 2.76 -13.94
CA ASN A 266 0.94 2.52 -12.72
C ASN A 266 2.31 3.25 -12.72
N GLY A 267 2.34 4.50 -13.17
CA GLY A 267 3.56 5.32 -13.23
C GLY A 267 4.48 5.04 -14.44
N ASN A 268 4.26 3.96 -15.19
CA ASN A 268 5.07 3.61 -16.36
C ASN A 268 4.50 4.26 -17.62
N LEU A 269 5.34 4.99 -18.35
CA LEU A 269 4.99 5.56 -19.65
C LEU A 269 4.59 4.44 -20.63
N GLN A 270 3.37 4.49 -21.12
CA GLN A 270 2.86 3.55 -22.13
C GLN A 270 3.04 4.11 -23.54
N PHE A 271 2.66 5.37 -23.74
CA PHE A 271 2.91 6.07 -24.98
C PHE A 271 3.09 7.56 -24.74
N ALA A 272 3.79 8.21 -25.67
CA ALA A 272 3.73 9.64 -25.88
C ALA A 272 3.22 9.92 -27.29
N GLN A 273 2.24 10.82 -27.43
CA GLN A 273 1.59 11.15 -28.71
C GLN A 273 2.60 11.44 -29.84
N ARG A 274 3.77 12.00 -29.50
CA ARG A 274 4.80 12.38 -30.47
C ARG A 274 5.42 11.18 -31.19
N ASP A 275 5.60 10.06 -30.50
CA ASP A 275 6.40 8.92 -30.98
C ASP A 275 5.71 7.57 -30.84
N GLU A 276 4.44 7.54 -30.41
CA GLU A 276 3.60 6.34 -30.38
C GLU A 276 3.60 5.59 -31.73
N TYR A 277 3.62 6.33 -32.85
CA TYR A 277 3.63 5.75 -34.19
C TYR A 277 4.79 4.78 -34.38
N ARG A 278 5.95 5.03 -33.76
CA ARG A 278 7.12 4.15 -33.89
C ARG A 278 6.87 2.78 -33.29
N TYR A 279 6.10 2.72 -32.21
CA TYR A 279 5.72 1.47 -31.57
C TYR A 279 4.59 0.79 -32.35
N HIS A 280 3.51 1.50 -32.64
CA HIS A 280 2.32 0.92 -33.27
C HIS A 280 2.56 0.49 -34.72
N GLU A 281 3.28 1.28 -35.51
CA GLU A 281 3.64 0.90 -36.89
C GLU A 281 4.56 -0.33 -36.91
N ALA A 282 5.55 -0.37 -36.01
CA ALA A 282 6.48 -1.50 -35.92
C ALA A 282 5.81 -2.77 -35.36
N LEU A 283 4.79 -2.63 -34.52
CA LEU A 283 4.00 -3.73 -34.00
C LEU A 283 3.09 -4.33 -35.09
N VAL A 284 2.47 -3.49 -35.92
CA VAL A 284 1.42 -3.90 -36.85
C VAL A 284 1.95 -4.20 -38.25
N HIS A 285 2.68 -3.28 -38.87
CA HIS A 285 2.98 -3.37 -40.30
C HIS A 285 3.86 -4.56 -40.71
N PRO A 286 4.89 -4.98 -39.93
CA PRO A 286 5.68 -6.15 -40.29
C PRO A 286 4.84 -7.43 -40.37
N VAL A 287 3.92 -7.62 -39.42
CA VAL A 287 3.02 -8.79 -39.40
C VAL A 287 2.05 -8.72 -40.58
N MET A 288 1.39 -7.58 -40.77
CA MET A 288 0.44 -7.43 -41.87
C MET A 288 1.09 -7.58 -43.25
N ALA A 289 2.32 -7.10 -43.42
CA ALA A 289 3.10 -7.27 -44.65
C ALA A 289 3.50 -8.73 -44.89
N ALA A 290 3.92 -9.46 -43.84
CA ALA A 290 4.27 -10.88 -43.94
C ALA A 290 3.09 -11.75 -44.43
N TYR A 291 1.86 -11.35 -44.11
CA TYR A 291 0.64 -12.04 -44.52
C TYR A 291 -0.10 -11.37 -45.69
N ALA A 292 0.52 -10.39 -46.38
CA ALA A 292 -0.15 -9.61 -47.43
C ALA A 292 -0.77 -10.49 -48.54
N LEU A 293 -0.11 -11.58 -48.93
CA LEU A 293 -0.61 -12.53 -49.93
C LEU A 293 -1.83 -13.34 -49.44
N ALA A 294 -1.92 -13.58 -48.14
CA ALA A 294 -3.05 -14.28 -47.53
C ALA A 294 -4.26 -13.36 -47.28
N ALA A 295 -4.10 -12.04 -47.48
CA ALA A 295 -5.11 -11.01 -47.25
C ALA A 295 -5.81 -11.15 -45.88
N PRO A 296 -5.15 -10.79 -44.76
CA PRO A 296 -5.69 -10.98 -43.42
C PRO A 296 -7.04 -10.27 -43.23
N LYS A 297 -8.08 -11.04 -42.93
CA LYS A 297 -9.47 -10.56 -42.79
C LYS A 297 -9.89 -10.31 -41.35
N LYS A 298 -9.45 -11.18 -40.42
CA LYS A 298 -9.86 -11.15 -39.02
C LYS A 298 -8.63 -11.01 -38.15
N VAL A 299 -8.56 -9.92 -37.39
CA VAL A 299 -7.40 -9.62 -36.56
C VAL A 299 -7.85 -9.53 -35.11
N ALA A 300 -7.14 -10.21 -34.20
CA ALA A 300 -7.35 -10.09 -32.76
C ALA A 300 -6.19 -9.30 -32.15
N VAL A 301 -6.51 -8.30 -31.33
CA VAL A 301 -5.54 -7.51 -30.56
C VAL A 301 -5.79 -7.82 -29.09
N LEU A 302 -4.76 -8.32 -28.40
CA LEU A 302 -4.80 -8.63 -26.98
C LEU A 302 -4.11 -7.49 -26.21
N GLY A 303 -4.87 -6.79 -25.37
CA GLY A 303 -4.51 -5.48 -24.84
C GLY A 303 -4.79 -4.38 -25.87
N GLY A 304 -4.04 -3.27 -25.81
CA GLY A 304 -4.17 -2.17 -26.77
C GLY A 304 -5.45 -1.33 -26.60
N GLY A 305 -5.95 -1.21 -25.36
CA GLY A 305 -7.13 -0.40 -25.05
C GLY A 305 -7.06 1.08 -25.44
N ASP A 306 -5.89 1.59 -25.84
CA ASP A 306 -5.71 2.91 -26.45
C ASP A 306 -6.21 3.00 -27.90
N GLY A 307 -6.42 1.87 -28.57
CA GLY A 307 -6.92 1.80 -29.95
C GLY A 307 -5.90 2.17 -31.04
N MET A 308 -4.67 2.56 -30.70
CA MET A 308 -3.68 3.01 -31.70
C MET A 308 -3.18 1.86 -32.58
N ALA A 309 -3.00 0.66 -32.01
CA ALA A 309 -2.73 -0.53 -32.82
C ALA A 309 -3.88 -0.84 -33.80
N VAL A 310 -5.13 -0.66 -33.36
CA VAL A 310 -6.32 -0.87 -34.20
C VAL A 310 -6.37 0.16 -35.33
N ARG A 311 -6.03 1.42 -35.06
CA ARG A 311 -5.90 2.49 -36.06
C ARG A 311 -4.94 2.08 -37.19
N GLU A 312 -3.81 1.46 -36.86
CA GLU A 312 -2.84 0.98 -37.84
C GLU A 312 -3.34 -0.24 -38.64
N ILE A 313 -4.04 -1.19 -37.98
CA ILE A 313 -4.62 -2.37 -38.63
C ILE A 313 -5.69 -1.97 -39.65
N LEU A 314 -6.53 -0.99 -39.33
CA LEU A 314 -7.63 -0.53 -40.18
C LEU A 314 -7.15 0.19 -41.46
N LYS A 315 -5.85 0.48 -41.60
CA LYS A 315 -5.26 0.97 -42.87
C LYS A 315 -5.26 -0.10 -43.96
N TYR A 316 -5.41 -1.38 -43.61
CA TYR A 316 -5.42 -2.50 -44.57
C TYR A 316 -6.85 -2.83 -45.03
N GLN A 317 -7.15 -2.52 -46.29
CA GLN A 317 -8.50 -2.68 -46.87
C GLN A 317 -9.07 -4.11 -46.85
N GLY A 318 -8.21 -5.13 -46.74
CA GLY A 318 -8.64 -6.53 -46.67
C GLY A 318 -9.19 -6.96 -45.31
N VAL A 319 -9.04 -6.14 -44.27
CA VAL A 319 -9.51 -6.44 -42.91
C VAL A 319 -11.03 -6.23 -42.83
N GLU A 320 -11.75 -7.30 -42.48
CA GLU A 320 -13.21 -7.33 -42.32
C GLU A 320 -13.63 -7.10 -40.86
N SER A 321 -12.82 -7.56 -39.89
CA SER A 321 -13.14 -7.40 -38.45
C SER A 321 -11.89 -7.35 -37.58
N VAL A 322 -11.90 -6.47 -36.58
CA VAL A 322 -10.89 -6.42 -35.51
C VAL A 322 -11.54 -6.70 -34.16
N THR A 323 -11.04 -7.69 -33.44
CA THR A 323 -11.46 -7.99 -32.06
C THR A 323 -10.41 -7.43 -31.10
N LEU A 324 -10.75 -6.36 -30.38
CA LEU A 324 -9.92 -5.79 -29.32
C LEU A 324 -10.30 -6.40 -27.97
N VAL A 325 -9.36 -7.07 -27.30
CA VAL A 325 -9.56 -7.72 -26.00
C VAL A 325 -8.75 -6.96 -24.96
N GLU A 326 -9.42 -6.05 -24.24
CA GLU A 326 -8.82 -5.26 -23.17
C GLU A 326 -9.36 -5.71 -21.80
N LEU A 327 -8.46 -5.81 -20.82
CA LEU A 327 -8.79 -6.23 -19.45
C LEU A 327 -9.43 -5.08 -18.65
N ASP A 328 -8.92 -3.86 -18.82
CA ASP A 328 -9.41 -2.69 -18.11
C ASP A 328 -10.45 -1.91 -18.94
N PRO A 329 -11.76 -1.97 -18.61
CA PRO A 329 -12.78 -1.28 -19.38
C PRO A 329 -12.64 0.25 -19.34
N ALA A 330 -11.92 0.80 -18.36
CA ALA A 330 -11.67 2.24 -18.33
C ALA A 330 -10.77 2.67 -19.50
N MET A 331 -9.85 1.83 -19.97
CA MET A 331 -8.99 2.16 -21.11
C MET A 331 -9.82 2.40 -22.36
N THR A 332 -10.65 1.44 -22.75
CA THR A 332 -11.49 1.58 -23.95
C THR A 332 -12.53 2.69 -23.80
N ALA A 333 -13.10 2.89 -22.60
CA ALA A 333 -14.02 3.99 -22.34
C ALA A 333 -13.35 5.36 -22.48
N LEU A 334 -12.16 5.55 -21.89
CA LEU A 334 -11.43 6.82 -21.97
C LEU A 334 -11.05 7.16 -23.42
N PHE A 335 -10.52 6.19 -24.17
CA PHE A 335 -10.10 6.40 -25.56
C PHE A 335 -11.25 6.48 -26.57
N SER A 336 -12.49 6.16 -26.16
CA SER A 336 -13.69 6.33 -26.99
C SER A 336 -14.53 7.56 -26.63
N THR A 337 -14.39 8.11 -25.42
CA THR A 337 -15.27 9.18 -24.92
C THR A 337 -14.56 10.50 -24.63
N GLN A 338 -13.27 10.48 -24.29
CA GLN A 338 -12.54 11.71 -23.97
C GLN A 338 -12.03 12.39 -25.23
N PRO A 339 -12.48 13.63 -25.56
CA PRO A 339 -12.08 14.33 -26.78
C PRO A 339 -10.57 14.47 -26.96
N MET A 340 -9.84 14.59 -25.84
CA MET A 340 -8.38 14.73 -25.85
C MET A 340 -7.65 13.44 -26.28
N LEU A 341 -8.28 12.27 -26.10
CA LEU A 341 -7.71 10.96 -26.40
C LEU A 341 -8.24 10.40 -27.72
N THR A 342 -9.50 10.66 -28.06
CA THR A 342 -10.11 10.20 -29.33
C THR A 342 -9.46 10.80 -30.58
N GLN A 343 -8.71 11.89 -30.43
CA GLN A 343 -7.99 12.56 -31.52
C GLN A 343 -6.60 11.98 -31.79
N LEU A 344 -6.12 11.08 -30.92
CA LEU A 344 -4.83 10.41 -31.06
C LEU A 344 -4.96 9.28 -32.07
#